data_AF-A0A961RJ68-F1
#
_entry.id   AF-A0A961RJ68-F1
#
_cell.length_a   1.000
_cell.length_b   1.000
_cell.length_c   1.000
_cell.angle_alpha   90.00
_cell.angle_beta   90.00
_cell.angle_gamma   90.00
#
_symmetry.space_group_name_H-M   'P 1'
#
loop_
_entity.id
_entity.type
_entity.pdbx_description
1 polymer ?
#
loop_
_entity_poly.entity_id
_entity_poly.type
_entity_poly.pdbx_seq_one_letter_code
_entity_poly.pdbx_strand_id
1 'polypeptide(L)'
;MAVAAGIALLAGVQLAGQITNTGTGSSDVPAQATRPAVDTAKAGAPEAVDPFETLVLDVQRGDTLDSLFRESGLSVVDLAEILQLDTARQNLRVLRPGDTISVRHDGSTVLEIERDVGIDQTFIVQRNDNAADTEGTAPVFRAEIVNLPLERRVVTAGGRISTSLFEAAADAGLSERAIMKLADIFAWDIDFVRDINTGDEFTLVYEELWRNGKKLGEGDILAAEFTNRGGRFTAIRFEEADGRTAYYSTDGRPMRKAFVRVPVAF
;
A
#
# COMPACT_ATOMS: atom_id res chain seq x y z
N MET A 1 -36.04 -0.03 -14.04
CA MET A 1 -35.56 0.74 -12.87
C MET A 1 -34.05 0.63 -12.89
N ALA A 2 -33.34 1.75 -13.03
CA ALA A 2 -31.88 1.77 -13.09
C ALA A 2 -31.35 2.12 -11.69
N VAL A 3 -30.54 1.24 -11.11
CA VAL A 3 -29.83 1.51 -9.85
C VAL A 3 -28.38 1.80 -10.22
N ALA A 4 -27.98 3.05 -10.00
CA ALA A 4 -26.62 3.50 -10.16
C ALA A 4 -25.80 3.05 -8.94
N ALA A 5 -24.81 2.18 -9.15
CA ALA A 5 -23.83 1.82 -8.13
C ALA A 5 -22.77 2.93 -8.05
N GLY A 6 -22.77 3.65 -6.92
CA GLY A 6 -21.86 4.75 -6.64
C GLY A 6 -20.53 4.26 -6.10
N ILE A 7 -19.44 4.64 -6.78
CA ILE A 7 -18.07 4.51 -6.30
C ILE A 7 -17.86 5.56 -5.21
N ALA A 8 -17.63 5.13 -3.96
CA ALA A 8 -17.30 6.03 -2.85
C ALA A 8 -15.79 6.01 -2.57
N LEU A 9 -15.04 6.96 -3.15
CA LEU A 9 -13.67 7.28 -2.71
C LEU A 9 -13.73 8.10 -1.40
N LEU A 10 -13.23 7.54 -0.30
CA LEU A 10 -12.98 8.29 0.94
C LEU A 10 -11.77 9.23 0.76
N ALA A 11 -12.01 10.54 0.84
CA ALA A 11 -10.97 11.57 0.95
C ALA A 11 -10.87 12.09 2.38
N GLY A 12 -9.62 12.16 2.89
CA GLY A 12 -9.28 12.49 4.27
C GLY A 12 -9.50 13.95 4.68
N VAL A 13 -9.77 14.12 5.97
CA VAL A 13 -9.99 15.41 6.65
C VAL A 13 -8.65 15.96 7.14
N GLN A 14 -8.32 17.21 6.83
CA GLN A 14 -7.18 17.92 7.39
C GLN A 14 -7.63 18.76 8.60
N LEU A 15 -7.07 18.47 9.77
CA LEU A 15 -7.25 19.28 10.99
C LEU A 15 -6.05 20.22 11.16
N ALA A 16 -6.31 21.51 11.36
CA ALA A 16 -5.33 22.46 11.89
C ALA A 16 -6.00 23.41 12.89
N GLY A 17 -5.66 23.26 14.18
CA GLY A 17 -5.60 24.36 15.16
C GLY A 17 -4.15 24.86 15.23
N GLN A 18 -3.78 26.03 15.75
CA GLN A 18 -4.40 26.95 16.70
C GLN A 18 -3.61 28.30 16.71
N ILE A 19 -4.24 29.37 17.26
CA ILE A 19 -3.73 30.52 18.07
C ILE A 19 -2.74 31.55 17.41
N THR A 20 -2.69 32.87 17.66
CA THR A 20 -3.05 33.78 18.79
C THR A 20 -3.34 35.25 18.35
N ASN A 21 -4.23 35.89 19.13
CA ASN A 21 -4.51 37.29 19.50
C ASN A 21 -3.47 38.45 19.25
N THR A 22 -3.92 39.68 18.93
CA THR A 22 -3.96 40.90 19.81
C THR A 22 -4.31 42.22 19.08
N GLY A 23 -5.21 43.04 19.67
CA GLY A 23 -5.10 44.52 19.73
C GLY A 23 -5.88 45.39 18.74
N THR A 24 -7.09 45.85 19.09
CA THR A 24 -7.48 47.23 19.53
C THR A 24 -7.92 48.24 18.44
N GLY A 25 -9.17 48.74 18.56
CA GLY A 25 -9.64 49.97 17.91
C GLY A 25 -11.17 50.10 17.81
N SER A 26 -11.78 50.87 18.72
CA SER A 26 -13.22 51.20 18.82
C SER A 26 -13.82 51.88 17.58
N SER A 27 -15.11 51.65 17.32
CA SER A 27 -16.14 52.70 17.08
C SER A 27 -17.55 52.12 17.01
N ASP A 28 -18.47 52.78 17.71
CA ASP A 28 -19.90 52.49 17.90
C ASP A 28 -20.77 52.53 16.63
N VAL A 29 -21.68 51.57 16.47
CA VAL A 29 -22.96 51.68 15.72
C VAL A 29 -24.03 50.80 16.40
N PRO A 30 -25.30 51.24 16.56
CA PRO A 30 -26.28 50.55 17.39
C PRO A 30 -27.05 49.41 16.69
N ALA A 31 -27.31 48.38 17.50
CA ALA A 31 -28.28 47.28 17.42
C ALA A 31 -29.23 47.23 16.20
N GLN A 32 -28.88 46.38 15.22
CA GLN A 32 -29.86 45.67 14.40
C GLN A 32 -30.01 44.23 14.93
N ALA A 33 -31.24 43.85 15.21
CA ALA A 33 -31.61 42.51 15.63
C ALA A 33 -31.43 41.51 14.48
N THR A 34 -30.25 40.91 14.38
CA THR A 34 -30.02 39.76 13.52
C THR A 34 -30.24 38.50 14.34
N ARG A 35 -31.31 37.78 14.00
CA ARG A 35 -31.58 36.42 14.49
C ARG A 35 -30.31 35.56 14.30
N PRO A 36 -30.01 34.61 15.19
CA PRO A 36 -28.94 33.65 14.92
C PRO A 36 -29.29 32.92 13.62
N ALA A 37 -28.45 33.13 12.60
CA ALA A 37 -28.40 32.24 11.46
C ALA A 37 -28.00 30.87 12.03
N VAL A 38 -28.94 29.93 11.98
CA VAL A 38 -28.66 28.52 12.19
C VAL A 38 -27.60 28.18 11.15
N ASP A 39 -26.38 28.00 11.62
CA ASP A 39 -25.30 27.40 10.86
C ASP A 39 -25.82 26.01 10.46
N THR A 40 -26.27 25.92 9.21
CA THR A 40 -26.63 24.67 8.57
C THR A 40 -25.34 23.88 8.47
N ALA A 41 -25.05 23.14 9.55
CA ALA A 41 -24.16 22.01 9.55
C ALA A 41 -24.42 21.24 8.26
N LYS A 42 -23.41 21.24 7.39
CA LYS A 42 -23.36 20.51 6.14
C LYS A 42 -23.67 19.06 6.49
N ALA A 43 -24.94 18.69 6.35
CA ALA A 43 -25.41 17.33 6.47
C ALA A 43 -24.51 16.51 5.55
N GLY A 44 -23.72 15.61 6.16
CA GLY A 44 -23.04 14.57 5.41
C GLY A 44 -24.08 13.94 4.50
N ALA A 45 -23.75 13.82 3.22
CA ALA A 45 -24.56 13.05 2.29
C ALA A 45 -24.92 11.73 2.99
N PRO A 46 -26.20 11.30 2.98
CA PRO A 46 -26.56 10.03 3.57
C PRO A 46 -25.68 8.97 2.94
N GLU A 47 -24.86 8.32 3.76
CA GLU A 47 -24.13 7.12 3.39
C GLU A 47 -25.21 6.16 2.88
N ALA A 48 -25.19 5.88 1.57
CA ALA A 48 -26.14 4.98 0.97
C ALA A 48 -25.99 3.66 1.71
N VAL A 49 -27.01 3.26 2.48
CA VAL A 49 -27.03 1.96 3.13
C VAL A 49 -27.03 0.95 2.00
N ASP A 50 -25.89 0.29 1.78
CA ASP A 50 -25.75 -0.77 0.81
C ASP A 50 -26.79 -1.85 1.17
N PRO A 51 -27.76 -2.15 0.29
CA PRO A 51 -28.80 -3.13 0.58
C PRO A 51 -28.25 -4.57 0.60
N PHE A 52 -26.99 -4.77 0.20
CA PHE A 52 -26.35 -6.08 0.09
C PHE A 52 -25.43 -6.38 1.28
N GLU A 53 -25.27 -7.66 1.60
CA GLU A 53 -24.42 -8.11 2.69
C GLU A 53 -22.96 -8.24 2.20
N THR A 54 -22.01 -7.82 3.04
CA THR A 54 -20.58 -8.01 2.80
C THR A 54 -20.01 -8.96 3.83
N LEU A 55 -19.47 -10.08 3.34
CA LEU A 55 -18.79 -11.08 4.14
C LEU A 55 -17.29 -10.95 3.99
N VAL A 56 -16.58 -10.96 5.12
CA VAL A 56 -15.12 -10.95 5.17
C VAL A 56 -14.63 -12.36 5.45
N LEU A 57 -13.91 -12.95 4.50
CA LEU A 57 -13.33 -14.28 4.57
C LEU A 57 -11.85 -14.17 4.94
N ASP A 58 -11.51 -14.62 6.15
CA ASP A 58 -10.12 -14.69 6.62
C ASP A 58 -9.52 -16.06 6.31
N VAL A 59 -8.50 -16.09 5.46
CA VAL A 59 -7.86 -17.34 5.02
C VAL A 59 -6.98 -17.91 6.13
N GLN A 60 -7.28 -19.12 6.59
CA GLN A 60 -6.45 -19.88 7.54
C GLN A 60 -5.58 -20.91 6.83
N ARG A 61 -4.67 -21.54 7.58
CA ARG A 61 -3.81 -22.61 7.06
C ARG A 61 -4.65 -23.84 6.71
N GLY A 62 -4.68 -24.18 5.42
CA GLY A 62 -5.39 -25.36 4.91
C GLY A 62 -6.69 -25.01 4.18
N ASP A 63 -7.11 -23.75 4.24
CA ASP A 63 -8.31 -23.29 3.56
C ASP A 63 -8.12 -23.19 2.05
N THR A 64 -9.22 -23.38 1.34
CA THR A 64 -9.33 -23.18 -0.10
C THR A 64 -10.50 -22.23 -0.39
N LEU A 65 -10.50 -21.56 -1.53
CA LEU A 65 -11.66 -20.74 -1.92
C LEU A 65 -12.95 -21.54 -1.99
N ASP A 66 -12.87 -22.79 -2.48
CA ASP A 66 -14.03 -23.68 -2.55
C ASP A 66 -14.59 -23.99 -1.16
N SER A 67 -13.72 -24.33 -0.18
CA SER A 67 -14.16 -24.60 1.19
C SER A 67 -14.74 -23.34 1.85
N LEU A 68 -14.08 -22.19 1.71
CA LEU A 68 -14.55 -20.92 2.27
C LEU A 68 -15.90 -20.51 1.69
N PHE A 69 -16.12 -20.69 0.38
CA PHE A 69 -17.40 -20.36 -0.26
C PHE A 69 -18.52 -21.31 0.18
N ARG A 70 -18.23 -22.61 0.32
CA ARG A 70 -19.23 -23.58 0.81
C ARG A 70 -19.64 -23.31 2.26
N GLU A 71 -18.66 -23.06 3.12
CA GLU A 71 -18.91 -22.81 4.55
C GLU A 71 -19.67 -21.50 4.79
N SER A 72 -19.45 -20.50 3.94
CA SER A 72 -20.17 -19.22 3.96
C SER A 72 -21.52 -19.23 3.23
N GLY A 73 -21.89 -20.33 2.57
CA GLY A 73 -23.14 -20.43 1.82
C GLY A 73 -23.14 -19.67 0.49
N LEU A 74 -21.97 -19.27 -0.01
CA LEU A 74 -21.80 -18.60 -1.30
C LEU A 74 -21.85 -19.61 -2.48
N SER A 75 -22.26 -19.13 -3.64
CA SER A 75 -22.40 -19.93 -4.85
C SER A 75 -21.04 -20.42 -5.38
N VAL A 76 -20.83 -21.74 -5.33
CA VAL A 76 -19.66 -22.40 -5.94
C VAL A 76 -19.71 -22.32 -7.47
N VAL A 77 -20.90 -22.13 -8.06
CA VAL A 77 -21.06 -21.91 -9.51
C VAL A 77 -20.51 -20.55 -9.89
N ASP A 78 -20.85 -19.50 -9.15
CA ASP A 78 -20.30 -18.14 -9.37
C ASP A 78 -18.78 -18.17 -9.19
N LEU A 79 -18.26 -18.87 -8.18
CA LEU A 79 -16.81 -19.06 -8.01
C LEU A 79 -16.16 -19.72 -9.24
N ALA A 80 -16.78 -20.76 -9.79
CA ALA A 80 -16.27 -21.44 -10.98
C ALA A 80 -16.24 -20.52 -12.20
N GLU A 81 -17.25 -19.68 -12.41
CA GLU A 81 -17.28 -18.67 -13.47
C GLU A 81 -16.21 -17.60 -13.28
N ILE A 82 -16.04 -17.11 -12.06
CA ILE A 82 -14.99 -16.12 -11.72
C ILE A 82 -13.60 -16.68 -12.03
N LEU A 83 -13.33 -17.95 -11.68
CA LEU A 83 -12.04 -18.59 -11.93
C LEU A 83 -11.75 -18.89 -13.42
N GLN A 84 -12.74 -18.74 -14.32
CA GLN A 84 -12.49 -18.77 -15.77
C GLN A 84 -11.82 -17.49 -16.27
N LEU A 85 -11.93 -16.37 -15.54
CA LEU A 85 -11.25 -15.12 -15.88
C LEU A 85 -9.75 -15.24 -15.56
N ASP A 86 -8.91 -14.90 -16.54
CA ASP A 86 -7.45 -15.00 -16.39
C ASP A 86 -6.92 -14.17 -15.21
N THR A 87 -7.39 -12.92 -15.08
CA THR A 87 -7.02 -12.01 -13.99
C THR A 87 -7.42 -12.59 -12.63
N ALA A 88 -8.63 -13.15 -12.52
CA ALA A 88 -9.10 -13.75 -11.29
C ALA A 88 -8.30 -15.00 -10.92
N ARG A 89 -8.06 -15.89 -11.89
CA ARG A 89 -7.26 -17.09 -11.68
C ARG A 89 -5.84 -16.77 -11.18
N GLN A 90 -5.22 -15.70 -11.66
CA GLN A 90 -3.89 -15.29 -11.19
C GLN A 90 -3.90 -14.76 -9.75
N ASN A 91 -4.97 -14.06 -9.37
CA ASN A 91 -5.08 -13.37 -8.08
C ASN A 91 -5.90 -14.11 -7.02
N LEU A 92 -6.56 -15.22 -7.34
CA LEU A 92 -7.38 -16.00 -6.42
C LEU A 92 -6.86 -17.43 -6.22
N ARG A 93 -5.97 -17.92 -7.09
CA ARG A 93 -5.45 -19.30 -6.99
C ARG A 93 -4.46 -19.50 -5.84
N VAL A 94 -3.67 -18.48 -5.53
CA VAL A 94 -2.66 -18.55 -4.46
C VAL A 94 -3.14 -17.73 -3.28
N LEU A 95 -3.73 -18.42 -2.31
CA LEU A 95 -4.08 -17.87 -1.02
C LEU A 95 -2.97 -18.12 -0.01
N ARG A 96 -2.69 -17.11 0.82
CA ARG A 96 -1.76 -17.21 1.95
C ARG A 96 -2.56 -17.11 3.24
N PRO A 97 -2.17 -17.85 4.29
CA PRO A 97 -2.76 -17.64 5.61
C PRO A 97 -2.62 -16.17 6.03
N GLY A 98 -3.72 -15.57 6.48
CA GLY A 98 -3.81 -14.15 6.81
C GLY A 98 -4.27 -13.24 5.66
N ASP A 99 -4.48 -13.78 4.46
CA ASP A 99 -5.19 -13.04 3.41
C ASP A 99 -6.65 -12.82 3.83
N THR A 100 -7.16 -11.63 3.56
CA THR A 100 -8.57 -11.28 3.78
C THR A 100 -9.23 -11.02 2.42
N ILE A 101 -10.38 -11.65 2.19
CA ILE A 101 -11.18 -11.48 0.97
C ILE A 101 -12.55 -10.97 1.37
N SER A 102 -12.93 -9.81 0.83
CA SER A 102 -14.27 -9.26 1.02
C SER A 102 -15.16 -9.72 -0.13
N VAL A 103 -16.30 -10.31 0.18
CA VAL A 103 -17.30 -10.74 -0.80
C VAL A 103 -18.61 -10.04 -0.50
N ARG A 104 -19.07 -9.21 -1.44
CA ARG A 104 -20.41 -8.62 -1.41
C ARG A 104 -21.38 -9.57 -2.12
N HIS A 105 -22.48 -9.91 -1.47
CA HIS A 105 -23.41 -10.92 -1.95
C HIS A 105 -24.87 -10.58 -1.63
N ASP A 106 -25.77 -11.18 -2.41
CA ASP A 106 -27.21 -11.22 -2.15
C ASP A 106 -27.63 -12.68 -1.94
N GLY A 107 -27.83 -13.08 -0.68
CA GLY A 107 -27.98 -14.49 -0.31
C GLY A 107 -26.75 -15.30 -0.70
N SER A 108 -26.89 -16.28 -1.61
CA SER A 108 -25.75 -17.06 -2.11
C SER A 108 -25.06 -16.44 -3.33
N THR A 109 -25.66 -15.42 -3.95
CA THR A 109 -25.24 -14.85 -5.23
C THR A 109 -24.13 -13.83 -5.02
N VAL A 110 -22.98 -14.05 -5.66
CA VAL A 110 -21.84 -13.13 -5.55
C VAL A 110 -22.05 -11.93 -6.46
N LEU A 111 -21.93 -10.73 -5.89
CA LEU A 111 -22.03 -9.47 -6.61
C LEU A 111 -20.65 -8.87 -6.85
N GLU A 112 -19.78 -8.92 -5.84
CA GLU A 112 -18.43 -8.37 -5.92
C GLU A 112 -17.45 -9.13 -5.01
N ILE A 113 -16.20 -9.23 -5.45
CA ILE A 113 -15.10 -9.74 -4.64
C ILE A 113 -13.98 -8.70 -4.66
N GLU A 114 -13.51 -8.32 -3.49
CA GLU A 114 -12.33 -7.47 -3.33
C GLU A 114 -11.24 -8.19 -2.54
N ARG A 115 -10.00 -8.06 -3.01
CA ARG A 115 -8.81 -8.57 -2.33
C ARG A 115 -7.65 -7.62 -2.54
N ASP A 116 -6.97 -7.24 -1.46
CA ASP A 116 -5.69 -6.52 -1.57
C ASP A 116 -4.62 -7.48 -2.09
N VAL A 117 -4.09 -7.20 -3.29
CA VAL A 117 -3.01 -8.00 -3.92
C VAL A 117 -1.64 -7.37 -3.72
N GLY A 118 -1.61 -6.10 -3.34
CA GLY A 118 -0.41 -5.34 -3.01
C GLY A 118 -0.72 -4.16 -2.10
N ILE A 119 0.30 -3.36 -1.81
CA ILE A 119 0.17 -2.16 -0.96
C ILE A 119 -0.62 -1.03 -1.64
N ASP A 120 -0.59 -0.98 -2.97
CA ASP A 120 -1.24 -0.02 -3.85
C ASP A 120 -2.16 -0.69 -4.88
N GLN A 121 -2.48 -1.97 -4.71
CA GLN A 121 -3.25 -2.72 -5.69
C GLN A 121 -4.34 -3.54 -5.02
N THR A 122 -5.56 -3.34 -5.47
CA THR A 122 -6.71 -4.15 -5.08
C THR A 122 -7.26 -4.83 -6.31
N PHE A 123 -7.41 -6.14 -6.20
CA PHE A 123 -8.09 -6.97 -7.18
C PHE A 123 -9.59 -6.93 -6.91
N ILE A 124 -10.36 -6.62 -7.95
CA ILE A 124 -11.81 -6.47 -7.87
C ILE A 124 -12.45 -7.37 -8.93
N VAL A 125 -13.46 -8.13 -8.53
CA VAL A 125 -14.37 -8.85 -9.42
C VAL A 125 -15.76 -8.26 -9.26
N GLN A 126 -16.42 -7.92 -10.35
CA GLN A 126 -17.79 -7.41 -10.33
C GLN A 126 -18.68 -8.25 -11.24
N ARG A 127 -19.88 -8.57 -10.76
CA ARG A 127 -20.93 -9.16 -11.57
C ARG A 127 -21.44 -8.12 -12.58
N ASN A 128 -21.52 -8.52 -13.84
CA ASN A 128 -22.10 -7.71 -14.91
C ASN A 128 -23.59 -8.02 -15.04
N ASP A 129 -24.44 -7.17 -14.46
CA ASP A 129 -25.89 -7.31 -14.61
C ASP A 129 -26.36 -7.13 -16.08
N ASN A 130 -25.54 -6.46 -16.91
CA ASN A 130 -25.81 -6.23 -18.33
C ASN A 130 -25.42 -7.42 -19.24
N ALA A 131 -24.89 -8.53 -18.69
CA ALA A 131 -24.52 -9.70 -19.48
C ALA A 131 -25.73 -10.42 -20.12
N ALA A 132 -26.94 -10.15 -19.61
CA ALA A 132 -28.19 -10.71 -20.14
C ALA A 132 -28.64 -10.08 -21.49
N ASP A 133 -28.14 -8.88 -21.84
CA ASP A 133 -28.73 -8.07 -22.93
C ASP A 133 -27.91 -8.08 -24.24
N THR A 134 -26.75 -8.73 -24.28
CA THR A 134 -25.89 -8.82 -25.48
C THR A 134 -25.61 -10.28 -25.85
N GLU A 135 -26.48 -10.87 -26.67
CA GLU A 135 -26.27 -12.12 -27.45
C GLU A 135 -25.25 -13.12 -26.86
N GLY A 136 -25.44 -13.52 -25.59
CA GLY A 136 -24.78 -14.67 -24.96
C GLY A 136 -23.24 -14.68 -24.93
N THR A 137 -22.56 -13.54 -25.18
CA THR A 137 -21.09 -13.54 -25.37
C THR A 137 -20.32 -12.74 -24.31
N ALA A 138 -21.00 -11.92 -23.50
CA ALA A 138 -20.33 -11.19 -22.42
C ALA A 138 -20.23 -12.06 -21.15
N PRO A 139 -19.04 -12.17 -20.52
CA PRO A 139 -18.91 -12.92 -19.28
C PRO A 139 -19.73 -12.28 -18.16
N VAL A 140 -20.36 -13.13 -17.34
CA VAL A 140 -21.18 -12.75 -16.17
C VAL A 140 -20.37 -11.94 -15.17
N PHE A 141 -19.05 -12.12 -15.14
CA PHE A 141 -18.15 -11.36 -14.26
C PHE A 141 -17.07 -10.63 -15.06
N ARG A 142 -16.62 -9.49 -14.54
CA ARG A 142 -15.40 -8.79 -14.96
C ARG A 142 -14.45 -8.75 -13.78
N ALA A 143 -13.16 -8.88 -14.07
CA ALA A 143 -12.11 -8.88 -13.07
C ALA A 143 -11.00 -7.91 -13.51
N GLU A 144 -10.62 -7.01 -12.61
CA GLU A 144 -9.58 -6.02 -12.85
C GLU A 144 -8.70 -5.81 -11.62
N ILE A 145 -7.54 -5.18 -11.83
CA ILE A 145 -6.67 -4.72 -10.77
C ILE A 145 -6.71 -3.20 -10.80
N VAL A 146 -7.14 -2.61 -9.69
CA VAL A 146 -7.20 -1.17 -9.52
C VAL A 146 -5.98 -0.71 -8.74
N ASN A 147 -5.23 0.24 -9.29
CA ASN A 147 -4.13 0.88 -8.57
C ASN A 147 -4.69 1.99 -7.67
N LEU A 148 -4.42 1.90 -6.38
CA LEU A 148 -4.77 2.91 -5.40
C LEU A 148 -3.62 3.89 -5.21
N PRO A 149 -3.84 5.19 -5.38
CA PRO A 149 -2.79 6.18 -5.22
C PRO A 149 -2.27 6.17 -3.77
N LEU A 150 -0.95 6.15 -3.64
CA LEU A 150 -0.26 6.26 -2.36
C LEU A 150 0.34 7.66 -2.20
N GLU A 151 0.24 8.19 -0.99
CA GLU A 151 1.05 9.33 -0.58
C GLU A 151 2.45 8.83 -0.20
N ARG A 152 3.48 9.45 -0.77
CA ARG A 152 4.88 9.14 -0.44
C ARG A 152 5.48 10.27 0.37
N ARG A 153 6.01 9.95 1.55
CA ARG A 153 6.70 10.90 2.42
C ARG A 153 8.16 10.53 2.52
N VAL A 154 9.06 11.47 2.19
CA VAL A 154 10.49 11.25 2.35
C VAL A 154 10.86 11.49 3.80
N VAL A 155 11.47 10.49 4.43
CA VAL A 155 11.91 10.54 5.83
C VAL A 155 13.35 10.05 5.94
N THR A 156 13.97 10.39 7.06
CA THR A 156 15.33 9.96 7.39
C THR A 156 15.31 9.12 8.67
N ALA A 157 16.03 8.00 8.66
CA ALA A 157 16.33 7.21 9.85
C ALA A 157 17.82 6.92 9.92
N GLY A 158 18.34 6.68 11.12
CA GLY A 158 19.76 6.39 11.31
C GLY A 158 20.05 6.05 12.76
N GLY A 159 21.22 5.45 12.98
CA GLY A 159 21.61 5.00 14.30
C GLY A 159 23.09 4.66 14.38
N ARG A 160 23.58 4.60 15.62
CA ARG A 160 24.91 4.09 15.94
C ARG A 160 24.78 2.63 16.37
N ILE A 161 25.61 1.78 15.79
CA ILE A 161 25.63 0.36 16.08
C ILE A 161 26.35 0.10 17.40
N SER A 162 25.67 -0.57 18.32
CA SER A 162 26.23 -1.12 19.55
C SER A 162 26.63 -2.58 19.35
N THR A 163 25.70 -3.38 18.83
CA THR A 163 25.77 -4.84 18.70
C THR A 163 25.69 -5.30 17.25
N SER A 164 24.66 -4.88 16.52
CA SER A 164 24.41 -5.27 15.12
C SER A 164 23.66 -4.18 14.36
N LEU A 165 23.77 -4.20 13.03
CA LEU A 165 22.96 -3.34 12.16
C LEU A 165 21.46 -3.59 12.39
N PHE A 166 21.05 -4.85 12.52
CA PHE A 166 19.64 -5.21 12.63
C PHE A 166 19.00 -4.60 13.88
N GLU A 167 19.66 -4.74 15.03
CA GLU A 167 19.18 -4.17 16.30
C GLU A 167 19.13 -2.64 16.24
N ALA A 168 20.22 -1.99 15.82
CA ALA A 168 20.28 -0.54 15.76
C ALA A 168 19.27 0.06 14.74
N ALA A 169 19.00 -0.64 13.65
CA ALA A 169 18.02 -0.23 12.64
C ALA A 169 16.57 -0.48 13.08
N ALA A 170 16.31 -1.58 13.79
CA ALA A 170 15.02 -1.83 14.41
C ALA A 170 14.69 -0.78 15.48
N ASP A 171 15.67 -0.41 16.31
CA ASP A 171 15.55 0.66 17.31
C ASP A 171 15.29 2.04 16.66
N ALA A 172 15.82 2.25 15.45
CA ALA A 172 15.54 3.43 14.63
C ALA A 172 14.16 3.40 13.93
N GLY A 173 13.34 2.37 14.19
CA GLY A 173 11.98 2.24 13.67
C GLY A 173 11.88 1.68 12.25
N LEU A 174 12.94 1.06 11.73
CA LEU A 174 12.93 0.42 10.42
C LEU A 174 12.35 -1.00 10.49
N SER A 175 11.49 -1.35 9.55
CA SER A 175 11.02 -2.74 9.40
C SER A 175 12.14 -3.67 8.97
N GLU A 176 12.04 -4.96 9.29
CA GLU A 176 12.97 -6.00 8.83
C GLU A 176 13.23 -5.94 7.33
N ARG A 177 12.19 -5.69 6.53
CA ARG A 177 12.31 -5.53 5.07
C ARG A 177 13.18 -4.33 4.69
N ALA A 178 13.02 -3.19 5.37
CA ALA A 178 13.86 -2.01 5.14
C ALA A 178 15.31 -2.26 5.55
N ILE A 179 15.54 -2.97 6.66
CA ILE A 179 16.88 -3.38 7.12
C ILE A 179 17.55 -4.29 6.08
N MET A 180 16.84 -5.29 5.58
CA MET A 180 17.34 -6.20 4.54
C MET A 180 17.67 -5.46 3.25
N LYS A 181 16.80 -4.53 2.81
CA LYS A 181 17.09 -3.67 1.65
C LYS A 181 18.37 -2.85 1.86
N LEU A 182 18.56 -2.27 3.04
CA LEU A 182 19.77 -1.51 3.38
C LEU A 182 21.01 -2.40 3.35
N ALA A 183 20.95 -3.59 3.95
CA ALA A 183 22.05 -4.55 3.91
C ALA A 183 22.38 -4.98 2.48
N ASP A 184 21.37 -5.26 1.65
CA ASP A 184 21.55 -5.67 0.25
C ASP A 184 22.23 -4.60 -0.62
N ILE A 185 22.01 -3.31 -0.31
CA ILE A 185 22.67 -2.19 -1.02
C ILE A 185 24.18 -2.23 -0.79
N PHE A 186 24.62 -2.53 0.43
CA PHE A 186 26.04 -2.49 0.82
C PHE A 186 26.71 -3.87 0.89
N ALA A 187 25.97 -4.96 0.62
CA ALA A 187 26.45 -6.34 0.80
C ALA A 187 27.73 -6.70 0.04
N TRP A 188 28.09 -5.93 -1.00
CA TRP A 188 29.33 -6.13 -1.76
C TRP A 188 30.54 -5.37 -1.22
N ASP A 189 30.30 -4.28 -0.49
CA ASP A 189 31.35 -3.41 0.04
C ASP A 189 31.59 -3.66 1.54
N ILE A 190 30.61 -4.23 2.25
CA ILE A 190 30.66 -4.46 3.71
C ILE A 190 30.14 -5.88 4.03
N ASP A 191 30.95 -6.71 4.69
CA ASP A 191 30.49 -7.96 5.29
C ASP A 191 29.85 -7.67 6.65
N PHE A 192 28.52 -7.54 6.70
CA PHE A 192 27.80 -7.21 7.92
C PHE A 192 27.97 -8.22 9.08
N VAL A 193 28.49 -9.41 8.80
CA VAL A 193 28.77 -10.42 9.84
C VAL A 193 30.16 -10.22 10.45
N ARG A 194 31.13 -9.73 9.68
CA ARG A 194 32.54 -9.66 10.11
C ARG A 194 33.07 -8.25 10.32
N ASP A 195 32.55 -7.29 9.55
CA ASP A 195 33.12 -5.96 9.49
C ASP A 195 32.44 -4.98 10.45
N ILE A 196 31.27 -5.33 11.01
CA ILE A 196 30.53 -4.46 11.93
C ILE A 196 31.23 -4.35 13.28
N ASN A 197 31.37 -3.11 13.76
CA ASN A 197 31.92 -2.82 15.07
C ASN A 197 31.02 -1.85 15.84
N THR A 198 31.13 -1.90 17.16
CA THR A 198 30.55 -0.88 18.02
C THR A 198 31.07 0.50 17.62
N GLY A 199 30.15 1.44 17.41
CA GLY A 199 30.45 2.81 17.02
C GLY A 199 30.23 3.11 15.53
N ASP A 200 30.10 2.09 14.67
CA ASP A 200 29.71 2.26 13.27
C ASP A 200 28.33 2.95 13.19
N GLU A 201 28.09 3.69 12.12
CA GLU A 201 26.87 4.50 11.96
C GLU A 201 26.22 4.20 10.62
N PHE A 202 24.90 4.30 10.56
CA PHE A 202 24.15 4.29 9.31
C PHE A 202 23.14 5.43 9.29
N THR A 203 22.87 5.95 8.10
CA THR A 203 21.80 6.90 7.83
C THR A 203 21.12 6.52 6.53
N LEU A 204 19.81 6.64 6.49
CA LEU A 204 18.95 6.21 5.41
C LEU A 204 17.92 7.30 5.13
N VAL A 205 17.82 7.73 3.87
CA VAL A 205 16.71 8.55 3.35
C VAL A 205 15.82 7.63 2.53
N TYR A 206 14.56 7.49 2.93
CA TYR A 206 13.63 6.53 2.32
C TYR A 206 12.22 7.08 2.27
N GLU A 207 11.38 6.42 1.48
CA GLU A 207 9.97 6.74 1.36
C GLU A 207 9.16 5.97 2.42
N GLU A 208 8.23 6.66 3.09
CA GLU A 208 7.09 6.03 3.73
C GLU A 208 5.89 6.07 2.81
N LEU A 209 5.16 4.97 2.77
CA LEU A 209 3.94 4.81 2.00
C LEU A 209 2.73 5.02 2.91
N TRP A 210 1.88 5.96 2.55
CA TRP A 210 0.71 6.37 3.31
C TRP A 210 -0.56 6.28 2.46
N ARG A 211 -1.67 5.88 3.09
CA ARG A 211 -3.01 5.93 2.50
C ARG A 211 -4.01 6.31 3.57
N ASN A 212 -4.85 7.30 3.30
CA ASN A 212 -5.88 7.81 4.22
C ASN A 212 -5.33 8.14 5.62
N GLY A 213 -4.12 8.73 5.69
CA GLY A 213 -3.48 9.10 6.94
C GLY A 213 -2.89 7.93 7.75
N LYS A 214 -2.87 6.71 7.23
CA LYS A 214 -2.22 5.53 7.84
C LYS A 214 -0.94 5.16 7.09
N LYS A 215 0.16 4.95 7.82
CA LYS A 215 1.40 4.37 7.27
C LYS A 215 1.16 2.91 6.92
N LEU A 216 1.36 2.56 5.66
CA LEU A 216 1.24 1.20 5.14
C LEU A 216 2.59 0.45 5.15
N GLY A 217 3.70 1.18 5.10
CA GLY A 217 5.04 0.62 5.14
C GLY A 217 6.08 1.55 4.53
N GLU A 218 7.23 0.98 4.16
CA GLU A 218 8.33 1.69 3.50
C GLU A 218 8.34 1.44 1.99
N GLY A 219 8.61 2.49 1.22
CA GLY A 219 8.83 2.44 -0.22
C GLY A 219 10.29 2.17 -0.54
N ASP A 220 10.84 3.01 -1.41
CA ASP A 220 12.23 2.89 -1.84
C ASP A 220 13.20 3.62 -0.91
N ILE A 221 14.42 3.07 -0.83
CA ILE A 221 15.56 3.76 -0.24
C ILE A 221 16.07 4.72 -1.32
N LEU A 222 16.05 6.03 -1.05
CA LEU A 222 16.49 7.04 -2.00
C LEU A 222 18.00 7.27 -1.91
N ALA A 223 18.52 7.27 -0.68
CA ALA A 223 19.94 7.30 -0.41
C ALA A 223 20.24 6.61 0.92
N ALA A 224 21.41 6.03 1.04
CA ALA A 224 21.89 5.48 2.28
C ALA A 224 23.38 5.78 2.45
N GLU A 225 23.80 5.91 3.70
CA GLU A 225 25.18 6.08 4.10
C GLU A 225 25.50 5.12 5.24
N PHE A 226 26.67 4.51 5.17
CA PHE A 226 27.22 3.66 6.19
C PHE A 226 28.65 4.11 6.51
N THR A 227 28.95 4.34 7.79
CA THR A 227 30.30 4.62 8.27
C THR A 227 30.82 3.40 9.02
N ASN A 228 31.81 2.72 8.44
CA ASN A 228 32.47 1.55 9.02
C ASN A 228 33.95 1.85 9.26
N ARG A 229 34.41 1.76 10.52
CA ARG A 229 35.84 2.00 10.89
C ARG A 229 36.40 3.33 10.35
N GLY A 230 35.57 4.36 10.27
CA GLY A 230 35.92 5.68 9.73
C GLY A 230 35.87 5.80 8.20
N GLY A 231 35.67 4.71 7.48
CA GLY A 231 35.36 4.71 6.04
C GLY A 231 33.88 4.99 5.81
N ARG A 232 33.58 5.94 4.92
CA ARG A 232 32.22 6.34 4.55
C ARG A 232 31.82 5.72 3.22
N PHE A 233 30.70 5.01 3.22
CA PHE A 233 30.12 4.37 2.05
C PHE A 233 28.75 5.00 1.80
N THR A 234 28.56 5.60 0.63
CA THR A 234 27.31 6.26 0.26
C THR A 234 26.73 5.57 -0.96
N ALA A 235 25.42 5.35 -0.94
CA ALA A 235 24.65 4.77 -2.03
C ALA A 235 23.47 5.68 -2.37
N ILE A 236 23.29 6.00 -3.64
CA ILE A 236 22.23 6.88 -4.15
C ILE A 236 21.43 6.09 -5.17
N ARG A 237 20.11 6.05 -5.02
CA ARG A 237 19.19 5.44 -5.98
C ARG A 237 19.12 6.31 -7.24
N PHE A 238 19.28 5.68 -8.39
CA PHE A 238 19.16 6.31 -9.69
C PHE A 238 18.29 5.45 -10.61
N GLU A 239 17.45 6.12 -11.40
CA GLU A 239 16.63 5.50 -12.43
C GLU A 239 17.28 5.76 -13.80
N GLU A 240 17.66 4.69 -14.47
CA GLU A 240 18.21 4.72 -15.82
C GLU A 240 17.13 5.08 -16.85
N ALA A 241 17.55 5.51 -18.04
CA ALA A 241 16.63 5.95 -19.11
C ALA A 241 15.67 4.83 -19.60
N ASP A 242 16.00 3.57 -19.34
CA ASP A 242 15.14 2.42 -19.66
C ASP A 242 14.18 2.03 -18.51
N GLY A 243 14.13 2.83 -17.44
CA GLY A 243 13.28 2.62 -16.27
C GLY A 243 13.86 1.65 -15.24
N ARG A 244 15.07 1.10 -15.46
CA ARG A 244 15.74 0.28 -14.43
C ARG A 244 16.24 1.16 -13.30
N THR A 245 16.14 0.68 -12.08
CA THR A 245 16.62 1.38 -10.90
C THR A 245 17.79 0.63 -10.28
N ALA A 246 18.82 1.38 -9.89
CA ALA A 246 20.01 0.84 -9.26
C ALA A 246 20.59 1.84 -8.27
N TYR A 247 21.49 1.35 -7.41
CA TYR A 247 22.21 2.17 -6.44
C TYR A 247 23.64 2.37 -6.92
N TYR A 248 24.11 3.60 -6.82
CA TYR A 248 25.47 3.99 -7.20
C TYR A 248 26.14 4.72 -6.06
N SER A 249 27.44 4.56 -5.94
CA SER A 249 28.24 5.42 -5.06
C SER A 249 28.41 6.82 -5.66
N THR A 250 28.96 7.74 -4.87
CA THR A 250 29.13 9.15 -5.23
C THR A 250 30.03 9.37 -6.45
N ASP A 251 30.87 8.40 -6.81
CA ASP A 251 31.72 8.37 -8.00
C ASP A 251 31.05 7.68 -9.21
N GLY A 252 29.80 7.25 -9.09
CA GLY A 252 29.02 6.61 -10.16
C GLY A 252 29.28 5.11 -10.32
N ARG A 253 30.02 4.48 -9.40
CA ARG A 253 30.18 3.01 -9.41
C ARG A 253 28.89 2.33 -8.94
N PRO A 254 28.39 1.30 -9.65
CA PRO A 254 27.26 0.51 -9.17
C PRO A 254 27.57 -0.19 -7.84
N MET A 255 26.65 -0.10 -6.88
CA MET A 255 26.76 -0.77 -5.57
C MET A 255 26.57 -2.30 -5.70
N ARG A 256 25.77 -2.73 -6.68
CA ARG A 256 25.67 -4.14 -7.08
C ARG A 256 26.59 -4.43 -8.25
N LYS A 257 27.48 -5.42 -8.11
CA LYS A 257 28.29 -5.90 -9.24
C LYS A 257 27.41 -6.70 -10.20
N ALA A 258 27.43 -6.35 -11.48
CA ALA A 258 26.86 -7.19 -12.53
C ALA A 258 27.62 -8.53 -12.55
N PHE A 259 26.90 -9.65 -12.41
CA PHE A 259 27.50 -10.96 -12.67
C PHE A 259 27.96 -10.97 -14.13
N VAL A 260 29.28 -11.05 -14.35
CA VAL A 260 29.80 -11.31 -15.68
C VAL A 260 29.42 -12.75 -16.02
N ARG A 261 28.37 -12.94 -16.83
CA ARG A 261 28.17 -14.18 -17.57
C ARG A 261 29.26 -14.22 -18.64
N VAL A 262 30.44 -14.72 -18.29
CA VAL A 262 31.36 -15.21 -19.33
C VAL A 262 30.67 -16.43 -19.93
N PRO A 263 30.31 -16.43 -21.23
CA PRO A 263 29.82 -17.64 -21.86
C PRO A 263 30.95 -18.66 -21.85
N VAL A 264 30.71 -19.80 -21.21
CA VAL A 264 31.58 -20.96 -21.37
C VAL A 264 31.36 -21.42 -22.82
N ALA A 265 32.34 -21.19 -23.69
CA ALA A 265 32.35 -21.81 -25.00
C ALA A 265 32.54 -23.32 -24.75
N PHE A 266 31.56 -24.12 -25.18
CA PHE A 266 31.68 -25.57 -25.28
C PHE A 266 32.37 -25.92 -26.59
#